data_AF-A0A9P8I9K7-F1
#
_entry.id   AF-A0A9P8I9K7-F1
#
_cell.length_a   1.000
_cell.length_b   1.000
_cell.length_c   1.000
_cell.angle_alpha   90.00
_cell.angle_beta   90.00
_cell.angle_gamma   90.00
#
_symmetry.space_group_name_H-M   'P 1'
#
loop_
_entity.id
_entity.type
_entity.pdbx_description
1 polymer ?
#
loop_
_entity_poly.entity_id
_entity_poly.type
_entity_poly.pdbx_seq_one_letter_code
_entity_poly.pdbx_strand_id
1 'polypeptide(L)'
;MQVMVSEVQGKLAEQGGTYDGKLIYQGSRSQLQKLIEDIAQTHATDINIYDLDGNLEVSSNLLVYNKGILSNKMHPLAYYNMHDLNTIQFANDEHLGGVPYLSVYRPLRDENGNAFAYINLPSFTDQDELKEEISNFLVTIINLNAFIFLIAGTIALFLTNRITISFLLISKKMQEINLGKTNEVIEWNRNDEIGGLVKEYNKMVRKLEDSAVALAKSE
;
A
#
# COMPACT_ATOMS: atom_id res chain seq x y z
N MET A 1 16.96 9.63 7.31
CA MET A 1 18.09 9.23 8.18
C MET A 1 19.37 10.04 7.93
N GLN A 2 19.87 10.18 6.69
CA GLN A 2 21.08 10.98 6.40
C GLN A 2 20.95 12.46 6.82
N VAL A 3 19.78 13.07 6.59
CA VAL A 3 19.48 14.46 6.99
C VAL A 3 19.67 14.67 8.50
N MET A 4 19.17 13.75 9.34
CA MET A 4 19.29 13.86 10.80
C MET A 4 20.73 13.76 11.27
N VAL A 5 21.51 12.82 10.71
CA VAL A 5 22.93 12.67 11.05
C VAL A 5 23.70 13.93 10.67
N SER A 6 23.42 14.52 9.51
CA SER A 6 24.00 15.79 9.09
C SER A 6 23.57 16.96 9.98
N GLU A 7 22.31 17.00 10.42
CA GLU A 7 21.82 18.04 11.33
C GLU A 7 22.47 17.95 12.71
N VAL A 8 22.53 16.75 13.30
CA VAL A 8 23.22 16.51 14.58
C VAL A 8 24.70 16.85 14.45
N GLN A 9 25.38 16.36 13.41
CA GLN A 9 26.79 16.65 13.18
C GLN A 9 27.04 18.16 12.99
N GLY A 10 26.19 18.84 12.22
CA GLY A 10 26.28 20.29 12.00
C GLY A 10 26.12 21.08 13.29
N LYS A 11 25.06 20.81 14.08
CA LYS A 11 24.81 21.52 15.33
C LYS A 11 25.85 21.22 16.42
N LEU A 12 26.43 20.02 16.42
CA LEU A 12 27.54 19.66 17.31
C LEU A 12 28.85 20.33 16.92
N ALA A 13 29.12 20.50 15.61
CA ALA A 13 30.29 21.22 15.11
C ALA A 13 30.19 22.74 15.32
N GLU A 14 28.98 23.31 15.29
CA GLU A 14 28.75 24.74 15.56
C GLU A 14 28.88 25.10 17.05
N GLN A 15 28.61 24.16 17.96
CA GLN A 15 28.56 24.38 19.41
C GLN A 15 29.65 23.64 20.20
N GLY A 16 30.60 23.01 19.51
CA GLY A 16 31.65 22.19 20.08
C GLY A 16 32.87 22.10 19.18
N GLY A 17 34.03 21.82 19.77
CA GLY A 17 35.25 21.45 19.06
C GLY A 17 35.60 19.99 19.30
N THR A 18 36.47 19.42 18.47
CA THR A 18 37.16 18.17 18.77
C THR A 18 38.53 18.49 19.38
N TYR A 19 38.84 17.92 20.54
CA TYR A 19 40.19 17.96 21.09
C TYR A 19 40.60 16.53 21.43
N ASP A 20 41.67 16.07 20.79
CA ASP A 20 42.21 14.71 20.97
C ASP A 20 41.18 13.59 20.74
N GLY A 21 40.35 13.73 19.70
CA GLY A 21 39.33 12.74 19.33
C GLY A 21 38.12 12.66 20.28
N LYS A 22 38.05 13.48 21.33
CA LYS A 22 36.88 13.55 22.22
C LYS A 22 35.98 14.72 21.86
N LEU A 23 34.67 14.49 21.96
CA LEU A 23 33.64 15.53 21.88
C LEU A 23 33.88 16.54 23.01
N ILE A 24 34.32 17.75 22.67
CA ILE A 24 34.24 18.91 23.58
C ILE A 24 33.05 19.74 23.11
N TYR A 25 31.87 19.37 23.57
CA TYR A 25 30.73 20.28 23.49
C TYR A 25 31.01 21.47 24.42
N GLN A 26 31.07 22.69 23.87
CA GLN A 26 31.42 23.89 24.66
C GLN A 26 30.26 24.35 25.56
N GLY A 27 29.06 23.79 25.37
CA GLY A 27 27.91 24.00 26.25
C GLY A 27 27.83 23.01 27.41
N SER A 28 26.86 23.23 28.30
CA SER A 28 26.51 22.28 29.38
C SER A 28 25.91 21.00 28.79
N ARG A 29 26.12 19.85 29.46
CA ARG A 29 25.44 18.59 29.16
C ARG A 29 23.92 18.76 29.04
N SER A 30 23.33 19.68 29.80
CA SER A 30 21.90 20.02 29.73
C SER A 30 21.49 20.69 28.42
N GLN A 31 22.36 21.47 27.79
CA GLN A 31 22.08 22.11 26.49
C GLN A 31 22.17 21.09 25.37
N LEU A 32 23.16 20.19 25.43
CA LEU A 32 23.27 19.07 24.49
C LEU A 32 22.06 18.13 24.58
N GLN A 33 21.63 17.80 25.80
CA GLN A 33 20.44 16.99 26.05
C GLN A 33 19.21 17.61 25.37
N LYS A 34 18.95 18.90 25.63
CA LYS A 34 17.82 19.62 25.04
C LYS A 34 17.90 19.68 23.52
N LEU A 35 19.09 19.91 22.97
CA LEU A 35 19.31 19.92 21.52
C LEU A 35 18.92 18.58 20.87
N ILE A 36 19.37 17.47 21.46
CA ILE A 36 19.05 16.13 20.94
C ILE A 36 17.56 15.83 21.08
N GLU A 37 16.92 16.22 22.19
CA GLU A 37 15.46 16.12 22.38
C GLU A 37 14.69 16.90 21.31
N ASP A 38 15.08 18.15 21.02
CA ASP A 38 14.41 19.01 20.04
C ASP A 38 14.52 18.41 18.61
N ILE A 39 15.70 17.87 18.25
CA ILE A 39 15.90 17.19 16.96
C ILE A 39 15.08 15.91 16.90
N ALA A 40 15.12 15.07 17.93
CA ALA A 40 14.35 13.84 18.04
C ALA A 40 12.84 14.10 17.88
N GLN A 41 12.33 15.13 18.56
CA GLN A 41 10.94 15.54 18.47
C GLN A 41 10.56 16.04 17.07
N THR A 42 11.44 16.83 16.43
CA THR A 42 11.21 17.36 15.07
C THR A 42 11.11 16.25 14.03
N HIS A 43 11.93 15.20 14.17
CA HIS A 43 11.99 14.08 13.23
C HIS A 43 11.17 12.85 13.68
N ALA A 44 10.44 12.95 14.79
CA ALA A 44 9.65 11.88 15.38
C ALA A 44 10.42 10.55 15.52
N THR A 45 11.68 10.63 15.94
CA THR A 45 12.55 9.45 16.13
C THR A 45 13.43 9.62 17.34
N ASP A 46 13.73 8.53 18.02
CA ASP A 46 14.66 8.56 19.15
C ASP A 46 16.11 8.65 18.67
N ILE A 47 16.96 9.30 19.47
CA ILE A 47 18.37 9.52 19.16
C ILE A 47 19.19 9.22 20.41
N ASN A 48 20.21 8.38 20.27
CA ASN A 48 21.21 8.14 21.31
C ASN A 48 22.60 8.52 20.80
N ILE A 49 23.38 9.19 21.64
CA ILE A 49 24.76 9.58 21.37
C ILE A 49 25.67 8.86 22.35
N TYR A 50 26.69 8.20 21.81
CA TYR A 50 27.71 7.47 22.55
C TYR A 50 29.08 8.11 22.35
N ASP A 51 29.93 8.01 23.36
CA ASP A 51 31.36 8.31 23.23
C ASP A 51 32.09 7.22 22.41
N LEU A 52 33.39 7.43 22.16
CA LEU A 52 34.22 6.47 21.42
C LEU A 52 34.48 5.15 22.16
N ASP A 53 34.21 5.10 23.46
CA ASP A 53 34.28 3.91 24.31
C ASP A 53 32.92 3.18 24.39
N GLY A 54 31.91 3.66 23.65
CA GLY A 54 30.57 3.09 23.59
C GLY A 54 29.72 3.37 24.84
N ASN A 55 30.05 4.36 25.66
CA ASN A 55 29.21 4.82 26.77
C ASN A 55 28.17 5.82 26.29
N LEU A 56 26.94 5.70 26.80
CA LEU A 56 25.86 6.62 26.51
C LEU A 56 26.14 8.00 27.13
N GLU A 57 26.27 9.01 26.28
CA GLU A 57 26.44 10.40 26.69
C GLU A 57 25.08 11.10 26.85
N VAL A 58 24.23 11.00 25.82
CA VAL A 58 22.94 11.67 25.71
C VAL A 58 21.93 10.79 24.99
N SER A 59 20.66 10.87 25.40
CA SER A 59 19.55 10.16 24.76
C SER A 59 18.30 11.02 24.77
N SER A 60 17.54 11.07 23.67
CA SER A 60 16.21 11.68 23.64
C SER A 60 15.22 11.01 24.61
N ASN A 61 15.50 9.77 25.03
CA ASN A 61 14.66 8.98 25.90
C ASN A 61 15.47 8.40 27.08
N LEU A 62 15.95 9.27 27.97
CA LEU A 62 16.71 8.88 29.18
C LEU A 62 15.96 7.92 30.11
N LEU A 63 14.63 7.91 30.07
CA LEU A 63 13.80 7.14 30.99
C LEU A 63 14.05 5.63 30.86
N VAL A 64 14.28 5.10 29.65
CA VAL A 64 14.51 3.67 29.43
C VAL A 64 15.85 3.20 30.01
N TYR A 65 16.86 4.07 29.99
CA TYR A 65 18.19 3.81 30.54
C TYR A 65 18.20 3.96 32.07
N ASN A 66 17.59 5.02 32.60
CA ASN A 66 17.50 5.27 34.05
C ASN A 66 16.70 4.19 34.80
N LYS A 67 15.72 3.58 34.13
CA LYS A 67 14.93 2.46 34.68
C LYS A 67 15.63 1.10 34.50
N GLY A 68 16.80 1.05 33.87
CA GLY A 68 17.54 -0.20 33.63
C GLY A 68 16.89 -1.13 32.62
N ILE A 69 16.02 -0.61 31.76
CA ILE A 69 15.40 -1.38 30.66
C ILE A 69 16.45 -1.61 29.56
N LEU A 70 17.28 -0.61 29.29
CA LEU A 70 18.43 -0.69 28.39
C LEU A 70 19.74 -0.40 29.13
N SER A 71 20.82 -1.00 28.64
CA SER A 71 22.18 -0.73 29.12
C SER A 71 22.68 0.64 28.65
N ASN A 72 23.47 1.32 29.45
CA ASN A 72 24.18 2.55 29.06
C ASN A 72 25.36 2.29 28.10
N LYS A 73 25.52 1.05 27.63
CA LYS A 73 26.55 0.63 26.69
C LYS A 73 25.95 0.40 25.31
N MET A 74 26.68 0.84 24.30
CA MET A 74 26.42 0.54 22.91
C MET A 74 26.34 -0.98 22.68
N HIS A 75 25.49 -1.42 21.74
CA HIS A 75 25.39 -2.84 21.40
C HIS A 75 26.76 -3.38 20.96
N PRO A 76 27.24 -4.55 21.47
CA PRO A 76 28.61 -5.00 21.22
C PRO A 76 28.97 -5.17 19.75
N LEU A 77 28.04 -5.69 18.93
CA LEU A 77 28.24 -5.81 17.49
C LEU A 77 28.35 -4.44 16.81
N ALA A 78 27.57 -3.46 17.28
CA ALA A 78 27.63 -2.12 16.74
C ALA A 78 28.94 -1.42 17.12
N TYR A 79 29.38 -1.57 18.37
CA TYR A 79 30.67 -1.07 18.83
C TYR A 79 31.82 -1.65 17.99
N TYR A 80 31.86 -2.98 17.79
CA TYR A 80 32.87 -3.63 16.95
C TYR A 80 32.88 -3.09 15.51
N ASN A 81 31.71 -2.90 14.91
CA ASN A 81 31.61 -2.37 13.54
C ASN A 81 32.04 -0.90 13.44
N MET A 82 31.79 -0.10 14.48
CA MET A 82 32.12 1.31 14.51
C MET A 82 33.59 1.57 14.89
N HIS A 83 34.09 0.84 15.88
CA HIS A 83 35.40 1.04 16.49
C HIS A 83 36.51 0.27 15.75
N ASP A 84 36.34 -1.05 15.58
CA ASP A 84 37.38 -1.91 14.99
C ASP A 84 37.32 -1.89 13.46
N LEU A 85 36.13 -2.03 12.87
CA LEU A 85 35.96 -2.12 11.42
C LEU A 85 35.84 -0.76 10.72
N ASN A 86 35.69 0.34 11.47
CA ASN A 86 35.57 1.70 10.94
C ASN A 86 34.49 1.85 9.84
N THR A 87 33.38 1.11 9.96
CA THR A 87 32.30 1.16 8.99
C THR A 87 31.59 2.52 8.96
N ILE A 88 31.05 2.90 7.81
CA ILE A 88 30.32 4.18 7.63
C ILE A 88 28.94 4.13 8.31
N GLN A 89 28.38 2.92 8.41
CA GLN A 89 27.08 2.64 8.98
C GLN A 89 27.00 1.15 9.33
N PHE A 90 26.28 0.84 10.41
CA PHE A 90 25.88 -0.51 10.78
C PHE A 90 24.43 -0.51 11.22
N ALA A 91 23.67 -1.53 10.83
CA ALA A 91 22.29 -1.71 11.26
C ALA A 91 22.15 -3.07 11.92
N ASN A 92 21.44 -3.12 13.03
CA ASN A 92 21.29 -4.31 13.84
C ASN A 92 19.86 -4.43 14.36
N ASP A 93 19.30 -5.63 14.36
CA ASP A 93 18.04 -5.92 15.02
C ASP A 93 18.28 -6.06 16.52
N GLU A 94 17.60 -5.23 17.31
CA GLU A 94 17.66 -5.22 18.77
C GLU A 94 16.28 -5.46 19.36
N HIS A 95 16.21 -5.70 20.67
CA HIS A 95 14.96 -6.03 21.35
C HIS A 95 14.77 -5.13 22.58
N LEU A 96 13.62 -4.47 22.67
CA LEU A 96 13.21 -3.68 23.82
C LEU A 96 11.96 -4.32 24.43
N GLY A 97 12.08 -4.89 25.63
CA GLY A 97 10.94 -5.53 26.31
C GLY A 97 10.28 -6.66 25.50
N GLY A 98 11.03 -7.33 24.61
CA GLY A 98 10.54 -8.38 23.72
C GLY A 98 10.05 -7.91 22.35
N VAL A 99 9.99 -6.60 22.11
CA VAL A 99 9.65 -6.03 20.80
C VAL A 99 10.94 -5.84 19.98
N PRO A 100 11.06 -6.46 18.79
CA PRO A 100 12.20 -6.24 17.91
C PRO A 100 12.13 -4.84 17.29
N TYR A 101 13.25 -4.15 17.20
CA TYR A 101 13.39 -2.87 16.53
C TYR A 101 14.72 -2.80 15.78
N LEU A 102 14.77 -2.00 14.71
CA LEU A 102 15.99 -1.82 13.93
C LEU A 102 16.80 -0.67 14.52
N SER A 103 18.04 -0.93 14.89
CA SER A 103 18.95 0.03 15.49
C SER A 103 20.05 0.39 14.51
N VAL A 104 20.10 1.66 14.08
CA VAL A 104 21.10 2.10 13.08
C VAL A 104 22.16 2.96 13.74
N TYR A 105 23.42 2.58 13.53
CA TYR A 105 24.61 3.21 14.10
C TYR A 105 25.47 3.86 13.04
N ARG A 106 25.97 5.07 13.31
CA ARG A 106 26.91 5.78 12.44
C ARG A 106 27.94 6.56 13.27
N PRO A 107 29.19 6.70 12.78
CA PRO A 107 30.15 7.61 13.40
C PRO A 107 29.84 9.04 13.01
N LEU A 108 29.86 9.93 14.00
CA LEU A 108 29.91 11.37 13.81
C LEU A 108 31.37 11.76 13.62
N ARG A 109 31.68 12.38 12.49
CA ARG A 109 33.06 12.68 12.07
C ARG A 109 33.32 14.18 12.01
N ASP A 110 34.52 14.59 12.39
CA ASP A 110 34.98 15.97 12.26
C ASP A 110 35.38 16.30 10.80
N GLU A 111 35.81 17.54 10.57
CA GLU A 111 36.28 17.99 9.25
C GLU A 111 37.50 17.20 8.74
N ASN A 112 38.28 16.61 9.65
CA ASN A 112 39.44 15.77 9.33
C ASN A 112 39.04 14.31 9.06
N GLY A 113 37.76 13.96 9.19
CA GLY A 113 37.24 12.61 9.03
C GLY A 113 37.41 11.71 10.25
N ASN A 114 37.90 12.23 11.38
CA ASN A 114 38.06 11.47 12.61
C ASN A 114 36.70 11.32 13.31
N ALA A 115 36.36 10.11 13.73
CA ALA A 115 35.17 9.89 14.55
C ALA A 115 35.38 10.49 15.94
N PHE A 116 34.40 11.25 16.45
CA PHE A 116 34.44 11.82 17.80
C PHE A 116 33.29 11.35 18.69
N ALA A 117 32.26 10.73 18.10
CA ALA A 117 31.12 10.14 18.78
C ALA A 117 30.40 9.14 17.86
N TYR A 118 29.55 8.28 18.42
CA TYR A 118 28.66 7.42 17.66
C TYR A 118 27.21 7.84 17.88
N ILE A 119 26.45 7.96 16.79
CA ILE A 119 25.01 8.19 16.84
C ILE A 119 24.28 6.88 16.60
N ASN A 120 23.20 6.68 17.34
CA ASN A 120 22.27 5.58 17.20
C ASN A 120 20.85 6.09 17.01
N LEU A 121 20.16 5.50 16.06
CA LEU A 121 18.79 5.83 15.67
C LEU A 121 17.95 4.55 15.74
N PRO A 122 17.27 4.26 16.87
CA PRO A 122 16.31 3.17 16.94
C PRO A 122 15.06 3.51 16.12
N SER A 123 14.72 2.61 15.19
CA SER A 123 13.53 2.64 14.36
C SER A 123 12.58 1.55 14.84
N PHE A 124 11.60 1.95 15.64
CA PHE A 124 10.45 1.13 15.98
C PHE A 124 9.49 1.16 14.80
N THR A 125 9.75 0.33 13.80
CA THR A 125 8.80 0.12 12.71
C THR A 125 7.79 -0.91 13.20
N ASP A 126 6.58 -0.46 13.50
CA ASP A 126 5.46 -1.35 13.86
C ASP A 126 5.05 -2.18 12.64
N GLN A 127 5.80 -3.25 12.37
CA GLN A 127 5.54 -4.14 11.25
C GLN A 127 4.14 -4.75 11.32
N ASP A 128 3.59 -4.90 12.52
CA ASP A 128 2.27 -5.47 12.73
C ASP A 128 1.15 -4.46 12.47
N GLU A 129 1.32 -3.17 12.81
CA GLU A 129 0.38 -2.11 12.44
C GLU A 129 0.32 -1.95 10.91
N LEU A 130 1.48 -1.92 10.25
CA LEU A 130 1.53 -1.86 8.78
C LEU A 130 0.86 -3.08 8.12
N LYS A 131 1.08 -4.29 8.66
CA LYS A 131 0.39 -5.50 8.17
C LYS A 131 -1.12 -5.40 8.39
N GLU A 132 -1.56 -4.86 9.53
CA GLU A 132 -2.98 -4.67 9.84
C GLU A 132 -3.62 -3.67 8.87
N GLU A 133 -2.97 -2.54 8.61
CA GLU A 133 -3.42 -1.56 7.61
C GLU A 133 -3.54 -2.19 6.21
N ILE A 134 -2.52 -2.94 5.78
CA ILE A 134 -2.55 -3.66 4.49
C ILE A 134 -3.69 -4.67 4.47
N SER A 135 -3.88 -5.43 5.55
CA SER A 135 -4.97 -6.39 5.68
C SER A 135 -6.34 -5.70 5.56
N ASN A 136 -6.55 -4.61 6.30
CA ASN A 136 -7.78 -3.82 6.26
C ASN A 136 -8.03 -3.22 4.88
N PHE A 137 -6.98 -2.73 4.22
CA PHE A 137 -7.05 -2.24 2.85
C PHE A 137 -7.45 -3.35 1.87
N LEU A 138 -6.83 -4.53 1.96
CA LEU A 138 -7.19 -5.68 1.13
C LEU A 138 -8.62 -6.16 1.36
N VAL A 139 -9.06 -6.26 2.62
CA VAL A 139 -10.44 -6.62 2.97
C VAL A 139 -11.43 -5.62 2.36
N THR A 140 -11.12 -4.32 2.42
CA THR A 140 -11.94 -3.27 1.80
C THR A 140 -12.04 -3.47 0.28
N ILE A 141 -10.92 -3.72 -0.40
CA ILE A 141 -10.90 -3.96 -1.85
C ILE A 141 -11.68 -5.23 -2.23
N ILE A 142 -11.50 -6.32 -1.47
CA ILE A 142 -12.19 -7.58 -1.72
C ILE A 142 -13.70 -7.38 -1.56
N ASN A 143 -14.15 -6.74 -0.48
CA ASN A 143 -15.57 -6.49 -0.24
C ASN A 143 -16.17 -5.57 -1.31
N LEU A 144 -15.46 -4.50 -1.69
CA LEU A 144 -15.88 -3.59 -2.75
C LEU A 144 -16.03 -4.32 -4.09
N ASN A 145 -15.02 -5.10 -4.48
CA ASN A 145 -15.07 -5.86 -5.73
C ASN A 145 -16.16 -6.93 -5.71
N ALA A 146 -16.33 -7.65 -4.59
CA ALA A 146 -17.41 -8.63 -4.44
C ALA A 146 -18.79 -7.97 -4.63
N PHE A 147 -18.99 -6.77 -4.09
CA PHE A 147 -20.21 -6.00 -4.28
C PHE A 147 -20.42 -5.58 -5.76
N ILE A 148 -19.36 -5.11 -6.42
CA ILE A 148 -19.39 -4.78 -7.86
C ILE A 148 -19.74 -6.02 -8.69
N PHE A 149 -19.13 -7.17 -8.41
CA PHE A 149 -19.42 -8.43 -9.11
C PHE A 149 -20.86 -8.91 -8.88
N LEU A 150 -21.39 -8.75 -7.67
CA LEU A 150 -22.77 -9.14 -7.35
C LEU A 150 -23.76 -8.29 -8.16
N ILE A 151 -23.56 -6.97 -8.18
CA ILE A 151 -24.40 -6.05 -8.97
C ILE A 151 -24.27 -6.37 -10.47
N ALA A 152 -23.05 -6.46 -10.98
CA ALA A 152 -22.80 -6.75 -12.38
C ALA A 152 -23.39 -8.10 -12.80
N GLY A 153 -23.23 -9.13 -11.97
CA GLY A 153 -23.81 -10.46 -12.19
C GLY A 153 -25.34 -10.42 -12.20
N THR A 154 -25.96 -9.68 -11.29
CA THR A 154 -27.43 -9.51 -11.24
C THR A 154 -27.95 -8.83 -12.50
N ILE A 155 -27.30 -7.74 -12.94
CA ILE A 155 -27.66 -7.01 -14.16
C ILE A 155 -27.46 -7.92 -15.39
N ALA A 156 -26.34 -8.64 -15.45
CA ALA A 156 -26.04 -9.55 -16.55
C ALA A 156 -27.10 -10.65 -16.67
N LEU A 157 -27.43 -11.33 -15.57
CA LEU A 157 -28.48 -12.36 -15.55
C LEU A 157 -29.84 -11.80 -15.98
N PHE A 158 -30.21 -10.62 -15.51
CA PHE A 158 -31.46 -9.96 -15.90
C PHE A 158 -31.51 -9.66 -17.39
N LEU A 159 -30.42 -9.10 -17.94
CA LEU A 159 -30.32 -8.76 -19.36
C LEU A 159 -30.31 -10.01 -20.24
N THR A 160 -29.52 -11.02 -19.89
CA THR A 160 -29.46 -12.31 -20.59
C THR A 160 -30.83 -12.97 -20.62
N ASN A 161 -31.52 -13.08 -19.48
CA ASN A 161 -32.83 -13.74 -19.44
C ASN A 161 -33.84 -13.04 -20.36
N ARG A 162 -33.85 -11.71 -20.36
CA ARG A 162 -34.74 -10.91 -21.24
C ARG A 162 -34.44 -11.16 -22.73
N ILE A 163 -33.17 -11.17 -23.12
CA ILE A 163 -32.76 -11.42 -24.50
C ILE A 163 -33.13 -12.85 -24.89
N THR A 164 -32.78 -13.85 -24.06
CA THR A 164 -33.08 -15.27 -24.31
C THR A 164 -34.58 -15.52 -24.48
N ILE A 165 -35.44 -14.95 -23.64
CA ILE A 165 -36.91 -15.08 -23.78
C ILE A 165 -37.39 -14.54 -25.13
N SER A 166 -36.88 -13.37 -25.53
CA SER A 166 -37.26 -12.74 -26.79
C SER A 166 -36.84 -13.57 -28.01
N PHE A 167 -35.63 -14.12 -27.99
CA PHE A 167 -35.15 -15.03 -29.05
C PHE A 167 -35.93 -16.35 -29.07
N LEU A 168 -36.28 -16.92 -27.91
CA LEU A 168 -37.09 -18.14 -27.83
C LEU A 168 -38.49 -17.95 -28.44
N LEU A 169 -39.12 -16.80 -28.22
CA LEU A 169 -40.41 -16.45 -28.84
C LEU A 169 -40.31 -16.49 -30.37
N ILE A 170 -39.33 -15.78 -30.94
CA ILE A 170 -39.12 -15.69 -32.38
C ILE A 170 -38.78 -17.08 -32.95
N SER A 171 -37.90 -17.82 -32.28
CA SER A 171 -37.50 -19.17 -32.70
C SER A 171 -38.69 -20.13 -32.74
N LYS A 172 -39.54 -20.12 -31.70
CA LYS A 172 -40.75 -20.95 -31.65
C LYS A 172 -41.72 -20.59 -32.78
N LYS A 173 -41.98 -19.31 -33.02
CA LYS A 173 -42.86 -18.86 -34.10
C LYS A 173 -42.32 -19.22 -35.48
N MET A 174 -41.01 -19.16 -35.67
CA MET A 174 -40.35 -19.59 -36.90
C MET A 174 -40.47 -21.11 -37.15
N GLN A 175 -40.45 -21.93 -36.10
CA GLN A 175 -40.70 -23.38 -36.21
C GLN A 175 -42.16 -23.73 -36.52
N GLU A 176 -43.10 -22.87 -36.12
CA GLU A 176 -44.53 -23.05 -36.38
C GLU A 176 -44.93 -22.71 -37.84
N ILE A 177 -44.03 -22.10 -38.62
CA ILE A 177 -44.31 -21.73 -40.02
C ILE A 177 -44.63 -22.98 -40.85
N ASN A 178 -45.77 -22.95 -41.53
CA ASN A 178 -46.17 -24.04 -42.43
C ASN A 178 -46.87 -23.49 -43.70
N LEU A 179 -46.66 -24.19 -44.82
CA LEU A 179 -47.34 -23.91 -46.10
C LEU A 179 -48.74 -24.53 -46.07
N GLY A 180 -49.78 -23.71 -46.19
CA GLY A 180 -51.18 -24.17 -46.16
C GLY A 180 -51.91 -23.97 -44.82
N LYS A 181 -51.26 -23.34 -43.84
CA LYS A 181 -51.92 -22.82 -42.62
C LYS A 181 -51.70 -21.31 -42.51
N THR A 182 -52.59 -20.62 -41.79
CA THR A 182 -52.42 -19.19 -41.46
C THR A 182 -51.27 -19.05 -40.46
N ASN A 183 -50.20 -18.36 -40.87
CA ASN A 183 -49.01 -18.15 -40.04
C ASN A 183 -49.19 -16.85 -39.23
N GLU A 184 -48.95 -16.90 -37.92
CA GLU A 184 -49.15 -15.73 -37.05
C GLU A 184 -47.95 -14.77 -37.10
N VAL A 185 -48.27 -13.47 -37.19
CA VAL A 185 -47.30 -12.39 -37.02
C VAL A 185 -46.99 -12.18 -35.54
N ILE A 186 -45.76 -11.72 -35.25
CA ILE A 186 -45.36 -11.34 -33.90
C ILE A 186 -45.61 -9.84 -33.73
N GLU A 187 -46.44 -9.48 -32.75
CA GLU A 187 -46.59 -8.08 -32.33
C GLU A 187 -45.45 -7.68 -31.39
N TRP A 188 -44.73 -6.62 -31.74
CA TRP A 188 -43.60 -6.13 -30.96
C TRP A 188 -43.60 -4.61 -30.87
N ASN A 189 -43.76 -4.09 -29.66
CA ASN A 189 -43.99 -2.67 -29.40
C ASN A 189 -42.70 -1.87 -29.15
N ARG A 190 -41.52 -2.47 -29.33
CA ARG A 190 -40.22 -1.82 -29.07
C ARG A 190 -39.44 -1.65 -30.38
N ASN A 191 -38.76 -0.51 -30.51
CA ASN A 191 -37.89 -0.24 -31.65
C ASN A 191 -36.43 -0.51 -31.28
N ASP A 192 -36.14 -1.77 -30.93
CA ASP A 192 -34.81 -2.30 -30.62
C ASP A 192 -34.35 -3.29 -31.70
N GLU A 193 -33.15 -3.85 -31.56
CA GLU A 193 -32.57 -4.82 -32.49
C GLU A 193 -33.48 -6.06 -32.65
N ILE A 194 -34.15 -6.46 -31.57
CA ILE A 194 -35.15 -7.53 -31.57
C ILE A 194 -36.37 -7.14 -32.41
N GLY A 195 -36.87 -5.90 -32.28
CA GLY A 195 -37.94 -5.38 -33.12
C GLY A 195 -37.57 -5.32 -34.60
N GLY A 196 -36.30 -5.04 -34.92
CA GLY A 196 -35.76 -5.17 -36.28
C GLY A 196 -35.89 -6.60 -36.81
N LEU A 197 -35.51 -7.60 -36.01
CA LEU A 197 -35.63 -9.02 -36.36
C LEU A 197 -37.09 -9.46 -36.53
N VAL A 198 -37.98 -9.02 -35.63
CA VAL A 198 -39.42 -9.30 -35.71
C VAL A 198 -40.03 -8.71 -37.00
N LYS A 199 -39.63 -7.52 -37.41
CA LYS A 199 -40.09 -6.90 -38.67
C LYS A 199 -39.74 -7.76 -39.89
N GLU A 200 -38.51 -8.26 -39.97
CA GLU A 200 -38.10 -9.13 -41.08
C GLU A 200 -38.80 -10.50 -41.03
N TYR A 201 -39.02 -11.07 -39.84
CA TYR A 201 -39.86 -12.26 -39.67
C TYR A 201 -41.29 -12.03 -40.21
N ASN A 202 -41.96 -10.96 -39.78
CA ASN A 202 -43.33 -10.65 -40.21
C ASN A 202 -43.43 -10.40 -41.73
N LYS A 203 -42.38 -9.82 -42.32
CA LYS A 203 -42.27 -9.64 -43.78
C LYS A 203 -42.18 -10.98 -44.51
N MET A 204 -41.45 -11.95 -43.96
CA MET A 204 -41.38 -13.31 -44.50
C MET A 204 -42.75 -14.01 -44.45
N VAL A 205 -43.45 -13.90 -43.32
CA VAL A 205 -44.81 -14.46 -43.14
C VAL A 205 -45.77 -13.92 -44.21
N ARG A 206 -45.81 -12.60 -44.42
CA ARG A 206 -46.66 -11.98 -45.45
C ARG A 206 -46.32 -12.44 -46.87
N LYS A 207 -45.03 -12.53 -47.20
CA LYS A 207 -44.58 -13.04 -48.50
C LYS A 207 -44.98 -14.49 -48.75
N LEU A 208 -44.97 -15.33 -47.71
CA LEU A 208 -45.44 -16.72 -47.80
C LEU A 208 -46.94 -16.78 -48.07
N GLU A 209 -47.75 -15.94 -47.41
CA GLU A 209 -49.19 -15.83 -47.69
C GLU A 209 -49.45 -15.36 -49.13
N ASP A 210 -48.79 -14.29 -49.56
CA ASP A 210 -48.92 -13.76 -50.93
C ASP A 210 -48.56 -14.82 -51.99
N SER A 211 -47.49 -15.59 -51.73
CA SER A 211 -47.05 -16.68 -52.63
C SER A 211 -48.06 -17.83 -52.66
N ALA A 212 -48.61 -18.23 -51.51
CA ALA A 212 -49.61 -19.28 -51.43
C ALA A 212 -50.91 -18.90 -52.17
N VAL A 213 -51.35 -17.65 -52.04
CA VAL A 213 -52.51 -17.11 -52.79
C VAL A 213 -52.23 -17.07 -54.29
N ALA A 214 -51.02 -16.67 -54.71
CA ALA A 214 -50.64 -16.66 -56.12
C ALA A 214 -50.61 -18.08 -56.72
N LEU A 215 -50.09 -19.06 -55.98
CA LEU A 215 -50.11 -20.49 -56.36
C LEU A 215 -51.54 -21.00 -56.51
N ALA A 216 -52.43 -20.72 -55.54
CA ALA A 216 -53.83 -21.15 -55.60
C ALA A 216 -54.64 -20.52 -56.75
N LYS A 217 -54.19 -19.40 -57.32
CA LYS A 217 -54.78 -18.78 -58.52
C LYS A 217 -54.19 -19.33 -59.83
N SER A 218 -53.06 -20.03 -59.76
CA SER A 218 -52.30 -20.56 -60.90
C SER A 218 -52.58 -22.04 -61.18
N GLU A 219 -53.26 -22.74 -60.27
CA GLU A 219 -53.90 -24.04 -60.48
C GLU A 219 -55.34 -23.87 -60.98
#